data_AF-A0A1F8PPA9-F1
#
_entry.id   AF-A0A1F8PPA9-F1
#
_cell.length_a   1.000
_cell.length_b   1.000
_cell.length_c   1.000
_cell.angle_alpha   90.00
_cell.angle_beta   90.00
_cell.angle_gamma   90.00
#
_symmetry.space_group_name_H-M   'P 1'
#
loop_
_entity.id
_entity.type
_entity.pdbx_description
1 polymer ?
#
loop_
_entity_poly.entity_id
_entity_poly.type
_entity_poly.pdbx_seq_one_letter_code
_entity_poly.pdbx_strand_id
1 'polypeptide(L)' 'MHIIIIAIGTFLVLIPCALIWYINAGGIRAAIRDRKELIAKRIASTLLCTLDTDCPAGYICSEGRCLPATK' A
#
# COMPACT_ATOMS: atom_id res chain seq x y z
N MET A 1 -46.19 -12.74 -7.67
CA MET A 1 -45.50 -12.20 -8.87
C MET A 1 -44.69 -10.93 -8.56
N HIS A 2 -45.26 -9.91 -7.90
CA HIS A 2 -44.54 -8.67 -7.56
C HIS A 2 -43.31 -8.83 -6.64
N ILE A 3 -43.37 -9.72 -5.65
CA ILE A 3 -42.26 -9.95 -4.70
C ILE A 3 -41.01 -10.47 -5.42
N ILE A 4 -41.20 -11.35 -6.41
CA ILE A 4 -40.10 -11.93 -7.20
C ILE A 4 -39.45 -10.84 -8.07
N ILE A 5 -40.24 -9.95 -8.66
CA ILE A 5 -39.76 -8.83 -9.48
C ILE A 5 -38.92 -7.87 -8.62
N ILE A 6 -39.39 -7.55 -7.41
CA ILE A 6 -38.65 -6.69 -6.46
C ILE A 6 -37.34 -7.37 -6.07
N ALA A 7 -37.35 -8.65 -5.70
CA ALA A 7 -36.15 -9.39 -5.32
C ALA A 7 -35.11 -9.43 -6.45
N ILE A 8 -35.54 -9.76 -7.68
CA ILE A 8 -34.65 -9.77 -8.84
C ILE A 8 -34.10 -8.38 -9.13
N GLY A 9 -34.95 -7.34 -9.08
CA GLY A 9 -34.54 -5.95 -9.29
C GLY A 9 -33.50 -5.50 -8.25
N THR A 10 -33.71 -5.84 -6.98
CA THR A 10 -32.75 -5.54 -5.91
C THR A 10 -31.41 -6.23 -6.16
N PHE A 11 -31.39 -7.51 -6.55
CA PHE A 11 -30.15 -8.20 -6.89
C PHE A 11 -29.44 -7.60 -8.11
N LEU A 12 -30.18 -7.28 -9.17
CA LEU A 12 -29.63 -6.69 -10.39
C LEU A 12 -29.01 -5.31 -10.16
N VAL A 13 -29.49 -4.55 -9.16
CA VAL A 13 -28.93 -3.25 -8.80
C VAL A 13 -27.79 -3.38 -7.79
N LEU A 14 -27.93 -4.22 -6.76
CA LEU A 14 -26.94 -4.35 -5.70
C LEU A 14 -25.65 -5.03 -6.17
N ILE A 15 -25.72 -6.01 -7.07
CA ILE A 15 -24.54 -6.70 -7.59
C ILE A 15 -23.58 -5.74 -8.31
N PRO A 16 -24.00 -4.94 -9.32
CA PRO A 16 -23.10 -3.99 -9.98
C PRO A 16 -22.65 -2.87 -9.04
N CYS A 17 -23.50 -2.38 -8.13
CA CYS A 17 -23.08 -1.40 -7.13
C CYS A 17 -21.96 -1.95 -6.21
N ALA A 18 -22.08 -3.20 -5.75
CA ALA A 18 -21.06 -3.85 -4.95
C ALA A 18 -19.77 -4.07 -5.75
N LEU A 19 -19.87 -4.44 -7.03
CA LEU A 19 -18.72 -4.63 -7.90
C LEU A 19 -17.97 -3.32 -8.15
N ILE A 20 -18.69 -2.23 -8.45
CA ILE A 20 -18.11 -0.89 -8.63
C ILE A 20 -17.39 -0.45 -7.34
N TRP A 21 -18.03 -0.65 -6.18
CA TRP A 21 -17.39 -0.34 -4.90
C TRP A 21 -16.15 -1.18 -4.66
N TYR A 22 -16.19 -2.47 -4.95
CA TYR A 22 -15.06 -3.39 -4.79
C TYR A 22 -13.86 -2.98 -5.65
N ILE A 23 -14.08 -2.62 -6.91
CA ILE A 23 -13.00 -2.21 -7.83
C ILE A 23 -12.37 -0.90 -7.35
N ASN A 24 -13.18 0.10 -6.98
CA ASN A 24 -12.69 1.40 -6.50
C ASN A 24 -12.01 1.31 -5.13
N ALA A 25 -12.65 0.65 -4.15
CA ALA A 25 -12.10 0.50 -2.81
C ALA A 25 -10.91 -0.46 -2.76
N GLY A 26 -10.91 -1.50 -3.58
CA GLY A 26 -9.79 -2.45 -3.72
C GLY A 26 -8.53 -1.78 -4.25
N GLY A 27 -8.67 -0.95 -5.30
CA GLY A 27 -7.55 -0.18 -5.86
C GLY A 27 -6.93 0.80 -4.85
N ILE A 28 -7.77 1.51 -4.08
CA ILE A 28 -7.30 2.42 -3.02
C ILE A 28 -6.50 1.66 -1.95
N ARG A 29 -6.96 0.48 -1.53
CA ARG A 29 -6.27 -0.33 -0.52
C ARG A 29 -4.90 -0.84 -1.01
N ALA A 30 -4.80 -1.24 -2.28
CA ALA A 30 -3.54 -1.64 -2.88
C ALA A 30 -2.53 -0.47 -2.92
N ALA A 31 -2.96 0.70 -3.39
CA ALA A 31 -2.11 1.88 -3.46
C ALA A 31 -1.61 2.36 -2.08
N ILE A 32 -2.40 2.18 -1.01
CA ILE A 32 -2.00 2.52 0.36
C ILE A 32 -0.93 1.55 0.90
N ARG A 33 -1.00 0.26 0.56
CA ARG A 33 -0.01 -0.75 1.00
C ARG A 33 1.37 -0.44 0.42
N ASP A 34 1.45 -0.15 -0.87
CA ASP A 34 2.71 0.15 -1.55
C ASP A 34 3.41 1.38 -0.96
N ARG A 35 2.64 2.44 -0.66
CA ARG A 35 3.19 3.62 0.02
C ARG A 35 3.66 3.32 1.44
N LYS A 36 2.97 2.45 2.18
CA LYS A 36 3.42 2.05 3.52
C LYS A 36 4.74 1.30 3.48
N GLU A 37 4.94 0.41 2.50
CA GLU A 37 6.20 -0.32 2.35
C GLU A 37 7.34 0.61 1.95
N LEU A 38 7.12 1.54 1.01
CA LEU A 38 8.13 2.52 0.63
C LEU A 38 8.52 3.40 1.83
N ILE A 39 7.54 3.88 2.59
CA ILE A 39 7.78 4.73 3.76
C ILE A 39 8.47 3.91 4.86
N ALA A 40 8.04 2.68 5.15
CA ALA A 40 8.67 1.82 6.15
C ALA A 40 10.12 1.49 5.76
N LYS A 41 10.38 1.19 4.49
CA LYS A 41 11.74 0.96 3.97
C LYS A 41 12.59 2.22 4.05
N ARG A 42 12.00 3.38 3.75
CA ARG A 42 12.69 4.68 3.85
C ARG A 42 13.03 5.02 5.29
N ILE A 43 12.08 4.83 6.20
CA ILE A 43 12.30 4.99 7.65
C ILE A 43 13.34 4.00 8.15
N ALA A 44 13.34 2.75 7.68
CA ALA A 44 14.36 1.76 8.01
C ALA A 44 15.77 2.20 7.56
N SER A 45 15.89 2.79 6.36
CA SER A 45 17.15 3.37 5.90
C SER A 45 17.54 4.68 6.63
N THR A 46 16.60 5.35 7.29
CA THR A 46 16.90 6.49 8.18
C THR A 46 16.97 6.06 9.65
N LEU A 47 16.75 4.78 9.93
CA LEU A 47 16.80 4.21 11.27
C LEU A 47 18.27 4.09 11.67
N LEU A 48 18.50 4.12 12.97
CA LEU A 48 19.81 4.09 13.57
C LEU A 48 20.66 2.93 12.98
N CYS A 49 21.70 3.25 12.23
CA CYS A 49 22.64 2.26 11.70
C CYS A 49 23.83 2.10 12.65
N THR A 50 24.41 0.91 12.72
CA THR A 50 25.64 0.65 13.50
C THR A 50 26.81 0.32 12.56
N LEU A 51 26.51 -0.28 11.41
CA LEU A 51 27.48 -0.76 10.44
C LEU A 51 26.97 -0.57 9.02
N ASP A 52 27.87 -0.47 8.04
CA ASP A 52 27.51 -0.15 6.64
C ASP A 52 26.56 -1.17 6.02
N THR A 53 26.60 -2.43 6.46
CA THR A 53 25.70 -3.48 5.96
C THR A 53 24.27 -3.40 6.51
N ASP A 54 24.02 -2.56 7.53
CA ASP A 54 22.66 -2.22 7.96
C ASP A 54 21.98 -1.32 6.93
N CYS A 55 22.79 -0.56 6.18
CA CYS A 55 22.33 0.37 5.18
C CYS A 55 22.07 -0.34 3.84
N PRO A 56 21.04 0.07 3.09
CA PRO A 56 20.79 -0.47 1.76
C PRO A 56 21.96 -0.15 0.81
N ALA A 57 22.13 -0.97 -0.23
CA ALA A 57 23.19 -0.78 -1.22
C ALA A 57 23.19 0.65 -1.80
N GLY A 58 24.38 1.26 -1.85
CA GLY A 58 24.56 2.66 -2.27
C GLY A 58 24.54 3.68 -1.12
N TYR A 59 24.36 3.24 0.13
CA TYR A 59 24.43 4.06 1.33
C TYR A 59 25.51 3.53 2.29
N ILE A 60 26.11 4.43 3.08
CA ILE A 60 27.08 4.14 4.15
C ILE A 60 26.53 4.62 5.50
N CYS A 61 26.91 3.96 6.58
CA CYS A 61 26.51 4.35 7.93
C CYS A 61 27.39 5.48 8.45
N SER A 62 26.82 6.66 8.66
CA SER A 62 27.52 7.82 9.21
C SER A 62 26.66 8.47 10.29
N GLU A 63 27.23 8.65 11.49
CA GLU A 63 26.53 9.24 12.66
C GLU A 63 25.20 8.55 13.00
N GLY A 64 25.13 7.22 12.81
CA GLY A 64 23.92 6.45 13.03
C GLY A 64 22.83 6.68 12.00
N ARG A 65 23.16 7.21 10.80
CA ARG A 65 22.22 7.38 9.69
C ARG A 65 22.83 6.85 8.40
N CYS A 66 22.01 6.24 7.53
CA CYS A 66 22.48 5.87 6.21
C CYS A 66 22.52 7.10 5.28
N LEU A 67 23.72 7.49 4.86
CA LEU A 67 23.96 8.58 3.91
C LEU A 67 24.34 7.99 2.54
N PRO A 68 23.97 8.64 1.42
CA PRO A 68 24.38 8.15 0.10
C PRO A 68 25.91 8.16 0.00
N ALA A 69 26.48 7.08 -0.54
CA ALA A 69 27.90 7.00 -0.83
C ALA A 69 28.22 7.89 -2.05
N THR A 70 28.35 9.20 -1.82
CA THR A 70 28.84 10.12 -2.84
C THR A 70 30.27 9.71 -3.19
N LYS A 71 30.52 9.38 -4.45
CA LYS A 71 31.85 9.09 -4.99
C LYS A 71 32.76 10.30 -4.92
#